data_AF-A0A851BA91-F1
#
_entry.id   AF-A0A851BA91-F1
#
_cell.length_a   1.000
_cell.length_b   1.000
_cell.length_c   1.000
_cell.angle_alpha   90.00
_cell.angle_beta   90.00
_cell.angle_gamma   90.00
#
_symmetry.space_group_name_H-M   'P 1'
#
loop_
_entity.id
_entity.type
_entity.pdbx_description
1 polymer ?
#
loop_
_entity_poly.entity_id
_entity_poly.type
_entity_poly.pdbx_seq_one_letter_code
_entity_poly.pdbx_strand_id
1 'polypeptide(L)'
;SREVSCLEVHVNETKMKSSYKRRDFTFTMKGSYEETQDISIGPHSRQGSSETARFHYIKHSQPRLLMTLPKECFFCCVCFAYGCPVAVPLHSLDLGKKDTGYPCACFHLCRGTLICKNLDLRLGFDLCAEEQDFICKRKKVVAAALKNVLHLDEDLQEDEVPVVAVVTAAGGVRSMTAMFGSLLALQELGVLDCVSYISGLSATTWTMSKLYEDANWSQKDLSGPIDDIRKHVTKSKLHCFSLDHMKYYENKLCERKQEGHKVSFTDLWGLFIDCMLHHQESTHKLSDQQLAVNQGQNPLPIYLSLNVKDDFSTLDFKEWVEFTPYEVGLLKYGAFVRSEDFGSEFFMGHRMKKIPESHICFLEGTWSNIFSPSFMDAVHLSGHSEHFWHRWTQDTEHDIENHPALCKKPHEQTTSLSIPKGYLSKTLQEMMTGRPVVSTYHNFLKGLQLHNKYLENESFCMWKDTVLDSSPNQLNEMSDYLKLIDTAFFINTSCPPILRPERKVDVILHLNYSGGSQTL
;
A
#
# COMPACT_ATOMS: atom_id res chain seq x y z
N SER A 1 -12.88 6.97 16.58
CA SER A 1 -11.56 7.60 16.72
C SER A 1 -11.49 8.43 18.01
N ARG A 2 -10.29 8.74 18.52
CA ARG A 2 -10.10 9.65 19.68
C ARG A 2 -10.05 11.10 19.19
N GLU A 3 -10.36 12.06 20.08
CA GLU A 3 -10.20 13.49 19.76
C GLU A 3 -8.71 13.86 19.64
N VAL A 4 -8.37 14.59 18.57
CA VAL A 4 -7.01 15.09 18.32
C VAL A 4 -6.94 16.58 18.65
N SER A 5 -5.82 17.00 19.22
CA SER A 5 -5.46 18.39 19.48
C SER A 5 -4.15 18.74 18.79
N CYS A 6 -3.96 20.04 18.53
CA CYS A 6 -2.78 20.57 17.87
C CYS A 6 -2.06 21.53 18.83
N LEU A 7 -0.75 21.37 18.97
CA LEU A 7 0.11 22.30 19.69
C LEU A 7 1.05 22.97 18.70
N GLU A 8 0.98 24.29 18.64
CA GLU A 8 1.94 25.10 17.89
C GLU A 8 2.93 25.75 18.85
N VAL A 9 4.22 25.57 18.56
CA VAL A 9 5.33 26.15 19.31
C VAL A 9 6.02 27.15 18.40
N HIS A 10 5.81 28.42 18.67
CA HIS A 10 6.46 29.51 17.95
C HIS A 10 7.72 29.92 18.70
N VAL A 11 8.86 29.95 17.99
CA VAL A 11 10.12 30.40 18.56
C VAL A 11 10.40 31.83 18.09
N ASN A 12 10.48 32.77 19.03
CA ASN A 12 10.77 34.16 18.76
C ASN A 12 12.16 34.54 19.30
N GLU A 13 12.94 35.25 18.49
CA GLU A 13 14.24 35.75 18.87
C GLU A 13 14.09 36.96 19.82
N THR A 14 14.65 36.85 21.04
CA THR A 14 14.73 37.97 21.97
C THR A 14 15.89 38.90 21.58
N LYS A 15 15.71 40.22 21.72
CA LYS A 15 16.75 41.25 21.49
C LYS A 15 18.01 41.00 22.35
N MET A 16 18.96 40.18 21.89
CA MET A 16 20.29 40.04 22.47
C MET A 16 21.38 40.07 21.39
N LYS A 17 22.53 40.65 21.76
CA LYS A 17 23.54 41.29 20.88
C LYS A 17 24.46 40.35 20.07
N SER A 18 24.26 39.03 20.01
CA SER A 18 25.19 38.13 19.29
C SER A 18 24.58 37.53 18.02
N SER A 19 24.70 38.24 16.90
CA SER A 19 24.03 37.98 15.62
C SER A 19 24.73 36.98 14.69
N TYR A 20 25.54 36.02 15.18
CA TYR A 20 26.45 35.25 14.30
C TYR A 20 26.42 33.72 14.45
N LYS A 21 25.53 33.13 15.26
CA LYS A 21 25.49 31.66 15.42
C LYS A 21 24.09 31.11 15.19
N ARG A 22 24.01 30.05 14.38
CA ARG A 22 22.82 29.21 14.23
C ARG A 22 22.49 28.58 15.59
N ARG A 23 21.23 28.64 16.00
CA ARG A 23 20.71 28.03 17.23
C ARG A 23 19.67 26.99 16.86
N ASP A 24 19.96 25.74 17.21
CA ASP A 24 19.08 24.60 16.95
C ASP A 24 18.33 24.24 18.24
N PHE A 25 17.00 24.25 18.17
CA PHE A 25 16.07 23.88 19.24
C PHE A 25 15.40 22.57 18.87
N THR A 26 15.44 21.59 19.76
CA THR A 26 14.76 20.30 19.56
C THR A 26 13.55 20.21 20.48
N PHE A 27 12.38 19.97 19.91
CA PHE A 27 11.13 19.78 20.62
C PHE A 27 10.66 18.35 20.44
N THR A 28 10.46 17.62 21.54
CA THR A 28 9.99 16.24 21.53
C THR A 28 8.69 16.13 22.31
N MET A 29 7.64 15.58 21.71
CA MET A 29 6.37 15.28 22.34
C MET A 29 5.98 13.84 22.07
N LYS A 30 6.30 12.95 23.02
CA LYS A 30 6.01 11.52 22.89
C LYS A 30 4.51 11.26 22.72
N GLY A 31 4.17 10.41 21.75
CA GLY A 31 2.78 10.05 21.42
C GLY A 31 2.06 11.06 20.53
N SER A 32 2.75 12.06 19.99
CA SER A 32 2.26 12.86 18.87
C SER A 32 2.64 12.24 17.53
N TYR A 33 1.99 12.66 16.44
CA TYR A 33 2.31 12.20 15.09
C TYR A 33 3.78 12.48 14.70
N GLU A 34 4.27 13.68 15.00
CA GLU A 34 5.60 14.15 14.62
C GLU A 34 6.72 13.62 15.52
N GLU A 35 6.38 13.22 16.75
CA GLU A 35 7.27 12.89 17.87
C GLU A 35 8.34 13.94 18.21
N THR A 36 9.23 14.30 17.29
CA THR A 36 10.32 15.27 17.48
C THR A 36 10.45 16.20 16.27
N GLN A 37 10.61 17.50 16.53
CA GLN A 37 10.86 18.52 15.51
C GLN A 37 12.02 19.43 15.95
N ASP A 38 12.89 19.72 15.00
CA ASP A 38 13.98 20.67 15.16
C ASP A 38 13.64 22.01 14.49
N ILE A 39 13.96 23.11 15.17
CA ILE A 39 13.83 24.48 14.68
C ILE A 39 15.21 25.12 14.72
N SER A 40 15.60 25.78 13.63
CA SER A 40 16.95 26.32 13.45
C SER A 40 16.90 27.81 13.15
N ILE A 41 17.17 28.65 14.16
CA ILE A 41 17.22 30.09 13.97
C ILE A 41 18.63 30.50 13.53
N GLY A 42 18.75 31.08 12.34
CA GLY A 42 20.02 31.52 11.74
C GLY A 42 20.10 33.03 11.48
N PRO A 43 21.30 33.60 11.25
CA PRO A 43 21.52 35.05 11.12
C PRO A 43 20.85 35.73 9.91
N HIS A 44 20.30 34.95 8.97
CA HIS A 44 19.55 35.44 7.80
C HIS A 44 18.02 35.26 7.93
N SER A 45 17.51 34.79 9.08
CA SER A 45 16.07 34.76 9.32
C SER A 45 15.55 36.20 9.34
N ARG A 46 14.53 36.50 8.54
CA ARG A 46 13.96 37.86 8.44
C ARG A 46 13.57 38.33 9.84
N GLN A 47 13.91 39.57 10.20
CA GLN A 47 13.52 40.15 11.47
C GLN A 47 11.98 40.11 11.60
N GLY A 48 11.46 39.21 12.44
CA GLY A 48 10.02 38.91 12.55
C GLY A 48 9.53 37.58 11.95
N SER A 49 10.40 36.73 11.40
CA SER A 49 10.02 35.36 11.00
C SER A 49 9.93 34.46 12.23
N SER A 50 8.73 33.97 12.51
CA SER A 50 8.49 32.94 13.53
C SER A 50 8.61 31.57 12.88
N GLU A 51 9.61 30.78 13.27
CA GLU A 51 9.64 29.35 12.96
C GLU A 51 8.71 28.62 13.95
N THR A 52 7.87 27.73 13.41
CA THR A 52 6.77 27.10 14.15
C THR A 52 6.89 25.59 14.06
N ALA A 53 6.93 24.91 15.21
CA ALA A 53 6.80 23.45 15.29
C ALA A 53 5.35 23.14 15.62
N ARG A 54 4.76 22.17 14.91
CA ARG A 54 3.36 21.81 15.08
C ARG A 54 3.25 20.35 15.48
N PHE A 55 2.57 20.05 16.57
CA PHE A 55 2.41 18.69 17.05
C PHE A 55 0.94 18.27 17.14
N HIS A 56 0.59 17.11 16.56
CA HIS A 56 -0.75 16.53 16.63
C HIS A 56 -0.80 15.37 17.62
N TYR A 57 -1.69 15.42 18.60
CA TYR A 57 -1.74 14.44 19.68
C TYR A 57 -3.15 14.18 20.19
N ILE A 58 -3.33 13.07 20.91
CA ILE A 58 -4.61 12.73 21.52
C ILE A 58 -4.92 13.74 22.63
N LYS A 59 -6.06 14.44 22.53
CA LYS A 59 -6.43 15.53 23.47
C LYS A 59 -6.41 15.12 24.95
N HIS A 60 -6.77 13.87 25.24
CA HIS A 60 -6.84 13.32 26.59
C HIS A 60 -5.60 12.51 26.98
N SER A 61 -4.64 12.31 26.07
CA SER A 61 -3.30 11.93 26.54
C SER A 61 -2.75 13.16 27.27
N GLN A 62 -1.99 12.96 28.33
CA GLN A 62 -1.32 14.06 29.04
C GLN A 62 0.13 14.15 28.54
N PRO A 63 0.40 14.51 27.28
CA PRO A 63 1.76 14.50 26.79
C PRO A 63 2.56 15.62 27.44
N ARG A 64 3.87 15.41 27.48
CA ARG A 64 4.85 16.38 27.95
C ARG A 64 5.65 16.83 26.75
N LEU A 65 5.69 18.15 26.52
CA LEU A 65 6.61 18.73 25.56
C LEU A 65 7.98 18.82 26.23
N LEU A 66 8.95 18.09 25.71
CA LEU A 66 10.36 18.16 26.10
C LEU A 66 11.06 19.11 25.14
N MET A 67 11.74 20.11 25.68
CA MET A 67 12.49 21.08 24.90
C MET A 67 13.96 20.99 25.27
N THR A 68 14.80 20.75 24.27
CA THR A 68 16.26 20.75 24.41
C THR A 68 16.80 22.05 23.81
N LEU A 69 17.47 22.85 24.64
CA LEU A 69 18.04 24.13 24.24
C LEU A 69 19.41 23.95 23.54
N PRO A 70 19.81 24.88 22.64
CA PRO A 70 21.12 24.85 22.01
C PRO A 70 22.24 24.84 23.05
N LYS A 71 23.30 24.06 22.79
CA LYS A 71 24.53 24.09 23.59
C LYS A 71 25.29 25.40 23.32
N GLU A 72 25.17 26.39 24.19
CA GLU A 72 26.13 27.50 24.23
C GLU A 72 27.27 27.17 25.21
N CYS A 73 28.49 26.97 24.71
CA CYS A 73 29.70 26.95 25.54
C CYS A 73 29.96 28.36 26.07
N PHE A 74 29.57 28.64 27.31
CA PHE A 74 30.07 29.79 28.07
C PHE A 74 31.19 29.33 29.00
N PHE A 75 32.41 29.81 28.75
CA PHE A 75 33.44 29.90 29.78
C PHE A 75 33.04 31.03 30.74
N CYS A 76 32.23 30.75 31.76
CA CYS A 76 32.16 31.58 32.96
C CYS A 76 31.57 30.81 34.14
N CYS A 77 32.27 30.84 35.28
CA CYS A 77 31.98 30.12 36.51
C CYS A 77 30.61 30.49 37.12
N VAL A 78 29.54 29.76 36.81
CA VAL A 78 28.49 29.31 37.77
C VAL A 78 27.78 28.09 37.14
N CYS A 79 27.80 26.95 37.82
CA CYS A 79 27.19 25.70 37.34
C CYS A 79 25.65 25.80 37.33
N PHE A 80 25.04 26.03 36.17
CA PHE A 80 23.68 25.57 35.88
C PHE A 80 23.78 24.28 35.05
N ALA A 81 23.04 23.25 35.48
CA ALA A 81 23.14 21.90 34.95
C ALA A 81 23.00 21.84 33.42
N TYR A 82 24.01 21.25 32.80
CA TYR A 82 24.17 21.08 31.36
C TYR A 82 22.99 20.33 30.71
N GLY A 83 22.40 20.93 29.65
CA GLY A 83 21.59 20.20 28.67
C GLY A 83 20.32 19.50 29.18
N CYS A 84 19.80 19.86 30.35
CA CYS A 84 18.58 19.23 30.86
C CYS A 84 17.36 19.63 30.01
N PRO A 85 16.61 18.66 29.47
CA PRO A 85 15.39 18.95 28.73
C PRO A 85 14.35 19.59 29.64
N VAL A 86 13.81 20.73 29.23
CA VAL A 86 12.70 21.39 29.92
C VAL A 86 11.42 20.65 29.56
N ALA A 87 10.72 20.11 30.57
CA ALA A 87 9.44 19.44 30.37
C ALA A 87 8.27 20.38 30.67
N VAL A 88 7.49 20.74 29.65
CA VAL A 88 6.26 21.53 29.80
C VAL A 88 5.05 20.58 29.76
N PRO A 89 4.30 20.44 30.86
CA PRO A 89 3.07 19.65 30.85
C PRO A 89 1.89 20.45 30.28
N LEU A 90 1.17 19.85 29.32
CA LEU A 90 0.11 20.55 28.57
C LEU A 90 -1.20 20.78 29.34
N HIS A 91 -1.41 20.13 30.50
CA HIS A 91 -2.58 20.39 31.35
C HIS A 91 -2.55 21.81 31.97
N SER A 92 -1.37 22.44 32.02
CA SER A 92 -1.19 23.80 32.55
C SER A 92 -1.40 24.91 31.50
N LEU A 93 -1.73 24.52 30.27
CA LEU A 93 -2.15 25.42 29.19
C LEU A 93 -3.68 25.34 29.10
N ASP A 94 -4.36 26.39 29.57
CA ASP A 94 -5.77 26.60 29.21
C ASP A 94 -5.90 26.78 27.68
N LEU A 95 -7.12 26.82 27.14
CA LEU A 95 -7.35 27.26 25.75
C LEU A 95 -6.90 28.73 25.62
N GLY A 96 -5.60 28.97 25.52
CA GLY A 96 -5.00 30.27 25.71
C GLY A 96 -3.48 30.21 25.71
N LYS A 97 -2.88 31.24 25.12
CA LYS A 97 -1.44 31.40 24.89
C LYS A 97 -0.65 31.31 26.20
N LYS A 98 0.51 30.65 26.18
CA LYS A 98 1.49 30.72 27.27
C LYS A 98 2.84 31.14 26.70
N ASP A 99 3.34 32.26 27.20
CA ASP A 99 4.67 32.76 26.85
C ASP A 99 5.66 32.25 27.88
N THR A 100 6.66 31.48 27.43
CA THR A 100 7.70 30.93 28.29
C THR A 100 9.04 31.54 27.87
N GLY A 101 9.62 32.38 28.73
CA GLY A 101 10.89 33.05 28.46
C GLY A 101 12.07 32.26 29.00
N TYR A 102 13.07 32.01 28.15
CA TYR A 102 14.37 31.43 28.52
C TYR A 102 15.50 32.41 28.14
N PRO A 103 16.71 32.27 28.71
CA PRO A 103 17.80 33.25 28.53
C PRO A 103 18.18 33.54 27.06
N CYS A 104 17.86 32.64 26.13
CA CYS A 104 18.26 32.73 24.72
C CYS A 104 17.09 32.84 23.71
N ALA A 105 15.83 32.65 24.12
CA ALA A 105 14.64 32.73 23.25
C ALA A 105 13.32 32.84 24.04
N CYS A 106 12.29 33.42 23.43
CA CYS A 106 10.91 33.35 23.92
C CYS A 106 10.12 32.32 23.12
N PHE A 107 9.46 31.39 23.81
CA PHE A 107 8.57 30.41 23.21
C PHE A 107 7.13 30.82 23.44
N HIS A 108 6.36 30.97 22.36
CA HIS A 108 4.92 31.17 22.45
C HIS A 108 4.24 29.85 22.10
N LEU A 109 3.56 29.26 23.09
CA LEU A 109 2.80 28.03 22.90
C LEU A 109 1.33 28.36 22.66
N CYS A 110 0.82 27.91 21.53
CA CYS A 110 -0.58 28.04 21.13
C CYS A 110 -1.19 26.65 21.05
N ARG A 111 -2.16 26.36 21.94
CA ARG A 111 -2.95 25.13 21.84
C ARG A 111 -4.18 25.36 20.99
N GLY A 112 -4.25 24.71 19.85
CA GLY A 112 -5.42 24.64 18.99
C GLY A 112 -6.17 23.32 19.14
N THR A 113 -7.47 23.33 18.89
CA THR A 113 -8.27 22.11 18.80
C THR A 113 -8.47 21.79 17.32
N LEU A 114 -7.94 20.65 16.85
CA LEU A 114 -8.27 20.13 15.52
C LEU A 114 -9.63 19.41 15.63
N ILE A 115 -10.72 20.16 15.78
CA ILE A 115 -12.07 19.56 15.73
C ILE A 115 -12.42 19.39 14.24
N CYS A 116 -11.71 18.50 13.55
CA CYS A 116 -12.22 17.98 12.29
C CYS A 116 -13.15 16.84 12.65
N LYS A 117 -14.46 17.11 12.72
CA LYS A 117 -15.46 16.07 13.09
C LYS A 117 -15.51 14.94 12.06
N ASN A 118 -15.05 15.20 10.84
CA ASN A 118 -15.03 14.23 9.75
C ASN A 118 -13.61 13.65 9.62
N LEU A 119 -13.52 12.33 9.69
CA LEU A 119 -12.29 11.59 9.42
C LEU A 119 -12.06 11.57 7.90
N ASP A 120 -10.79 11.64 7.48
CA ASP A 120 -10.41 11.40 6.09
C ASP A 120 -10.42 9.90 5.75
N LEU A 121 -10.38 9.06 6.79
CA LEU A 121 -10.53 7.61 6.73
C LEU A 121 -11.96 7.19 7.07
N ARG A 122 -12.52 6.26 6.30
CA ARG A 122 -13.82 5.65 6.55
C ARG A 122 -13.70 4.52 7.57
N LEU A 123 -14.54 4.57 8.61
CA LEU A 123 -14.73 3.50 9.58
C LEU A 123 -16.14 2.93 9.44
N GLY A 124 -16.25 1.67 9.02
CA GLY A 124 -17.49 0.94 8.84
C GLY A 124 -17.27 -0.37 8.09
N PHE A 125 -18.09 -1.37 8.40
CA PHE A 125 -18.04 -2.68 7.72
C PHE A 125 -18.90 -2.72 6.45
N ASP A 126 -19.89 -1.83 6.36
CA ASP A 126 -20.71 -1.62 5.16
C ASP A 126 -19.87 -1.23 3.94
N LEU A 127 -20.43 -1.49 2.75
CA LEU A 127 -19.89 -1.01 1.48
C LEU A 127 -19.88 0.53 1.46
N CYS A 128 -18.88 1.13 0.81
CA CYS A 128 -18.88 2.56 0.55
C CYS A 128 -20.06 2.98 -0.34
N ALA A 129 -20.42 4.27 -0.31
CA ALA A 129 -21.55 4.79 -1.06
C ALA A 129 -21.35 4.59 -2.58
N GLU A 130 -20.11 4.68 -3.04
CA GLU A 130 -19.72 4.48 -4.43
C GLU A 130 -19.93 3.03 -4.89
N GLU A 131 -19.59 2.04 -4.06
CA GLU A 131 -19.86 0.63 -4.36
C GLU A 131 -21.37 0.31 -4.31
N GLN A 132 -22.12 0.95 -3.41
CA GLN A 132 -23.59 0.83 -3.36
C GLN A 132 -24.26 1.41 -4.62
N ASP A 133 -23.82 2.57 -5.08
CA ASP A 133 -24.30 3.17 -6.34
C ASP A 133 -23.90 2.31 -7.55
N PHE A 134 -22.66 1.79 -7.56
CA PHE A 134 -22.19 0.85 -8.58
C PHE A 134 -23.11 -0.37 -8.68
N ILE A 135 -23.41 -1.05 -7.57
CA ILE A 135 -24.16 -2.30 -7.63
C ILE A 135 -25.60 -2.07 -8.12
N CYS A 136 -26.24 -0.97 -7.74
CA CYS A 136 -27.56 -0.58 -8.26
C CYS A 136 -27.54 -0.34 -9.78
N LYS A 137 -26.47 0.25 -10.31
CA LYS A 137 -26.31 0.42 -11.77
C LYS A 137 -26.01 -0.90 -12.46
N ARG A 138 -25.08 -1.69 -11.91
CA ARG A 138 -24.64 -2.97 -12.49
C ARG A 138 -25.77 -3.98 -12.53
N LYS A 139 -26.62 -4.05 -11.50
CA LYS A 139 -27.79 -4.94 -11.48
C LYS A 139 -28.73 -4.75 -12.68
N LYS A 140 -28.84 -3.54 -13.23
CA LYS A 140 -29.64 -3.30 -14.45
C LYS A 140 -29.03 -3.96 -15.69
N VAL A 141 -27.71 -3.92 -15.81
CA VAL A 141 -26.97 -4.61 -16.87
C VAL A 141 -27.09 -6.13 -16.71
N VAL A 142 -26.89 -6.62 -15.49
CA VAL A 142 -27.01 -8.05 -15.15
C VAL A 142 -28.41 -8.58 -15.42
N ALA A 143 -29.47 -7.83 -15.06
CA ALA A 143 -30.86 -8.20 -15.34
C ALA A 143 -31.12 -8.44 -16.83
N ALA A 144 -30.68 -7.49 -17.67
CA ALA A 144 -30.84 -7.58 -19.12
C ALA A 144 -30.03 -8.74 -19.71
N ALA A 145 -28.81 -8.94 -19.24
CA ALA A 145 -27.96 -10.04 -19.69
C ALA A 145 -28.53 -11.42 -19.29
N LEU A 146 -28.96 -11.59 -18.04
CA LEU A 146 -29.55 -12.84 -17.56
C LEU A 146 -30.82 -13.21 -18.30
N LYS A 147 -31.68 -12.23 -18.60
CA LYS A 147 -32.88 -12.45 -19.43
C LYS A 147 -32.52 -13.06 -20.77
N ASN A 148 -31.49 -12.53 -21.43
CA ASN A 148 -31.05 -13.02 -22.73
C ASN A 148 -30.39 -14.41 -22.64
N VAL A 149 -29.49 -14.61 -21.68
CA VAL A 149 -28.72 -15.86 -21.50
C VAL A 149 -29.62 -17.02 -21.08
N LEU A 150 -30.58 -16.78 -20.19
CA LEU A 150 -31.49 -17.82 -19.67
C LEU A 150 -32.81 -17.90 -20.46
N HIS A 151 -33.01 -17.04 -21.46
CA HIS A 151 -34.24 -16.93 -22.24
C HIS A 151 -35.50 -16.75 -21.37
N LEU A 152 -35.44 -15.80 -20.42
CA LEU A 152 -36.56 -15.51 -19.52
C LEU A 152 -37.67 -14.75 -20.25
N ASP A 153 -38.92 -15.11 -19.96
CA ASP A 153 -40.10 -14.45 -20.57
C ASP A 153 -40.30 -13.02 -20.03
N GLU A 154 -40.08 -12.82 -18.72
CA GLU A 154 -40.31 -11.55 -18.02
C GLU A 154 -38.97 -10.84 -17.67
N ASP A 155 -39.05 -9.53 -17.44
CA ASP A 155 -37.89 -8.75 -16.95
C ASP A 155 -37.71 -8.98 -15.45
N LEU A 156 -36.47 -9.18 -15.01
CA LEU A 156 -36.12 -9.37 -13.60
C LEU A 156 -36.26 -8.07 -12.81
N GLN A 157 -36.87 -8.15 -11.62
CA GLN A 157 -36.87 -7.06 -10.63
C GLN A 157 -35.52 -6.98 -9.90
N GLU A 158 -35.19 -5.82 -9.33
CA GLU A 158 -33.86 -5.57 -8.72
C GLU A 158 -33.48 -6.57 -7.60
N ASP A 159 -34.46 -7.03 -6.83
CA ASP A 159 -34.31 -8.02 -5.77
C ASP A 159 -34.19 -9.47 -6.27
N GLU A 160 -34.58 -9.73 -7.52
CA GLU A 160 -34.45 -11.04 -8.18
C GLU A 160 -33.10 -11.20 -8.90
N VAL A 161 -32.37 -10.10 -9.13
CA VAL A 161 -31.08 -10.12 -9.82
C VAL A 161 -29.99 -10.67 -8.89
N PRO A 162 -29.40 -11.85 -9.18
CA PRO A 162 -28.33 -12.41 -8.38
C PRO A 162 -27.03 -11.63 -8.56
N VAL A 163 -26.26 -11.54 -7.49
CA VAL A 163 -24.90 -11.00 -7.53
C VAL A 163 -23.94 -12.12 -7.90
N VAL A 164 -23.39 -12.05 -9.11
CA VAL A 164 -22.43 -13.03 -9.62
C VAL A 164 -21.01 -12.49 -9.50
N ALA A 165 -20.09 -13.27 -8.94
CA ALA A 165 -18.69 -12.91 -8.82
C ALA A 165 -17.80 -13.89 -9.58
N VAL A 166 -16.76 -13.38 -10.24
CA VAL A 166 -15.63 -14.16 -10.74
C VAL A 166 -14.50 -14.05 -9.72
N VAL A 167 -13.97 -15.20 -9.31
CA VAL A 167 -12.78 -15.27 -8.45
C VAL A 167 -11.72 -16.11 -9.16
N THR A 168 -10.45 -15.83 -8.91
CA THR A 168 -9.35 -16.44 -9.62
C THR A 168 -8.36 -17.09 -8.65
N ALA A 169 -7.61 -18.07 -9.17
CA ALA A 169 -6.37 -18.54 -8.57
C ALA A 169 -5.19 -18.08 -9.44
N ALA A 170 -4.05 -17.75 -8.85
CA ALA A 170 -2.90 -17.26 -9.60
C ALA A 170 -1.97 -18.37 -10.11
N GLY A 171 -1.05 -17.96 -10.99
CA GLY A 171 -0.08 -18.83 -11.64
C GLY A 171 0.89 -18.11 -12.58
N GLY A 172 1.26 -16.86 -12.29
CA GLY A 172 2.16 -16.06 -13.14
C GLY A 172 1.57 -15.71 -14.51
N VAL A 173 2.42 -15.58 -15.53
CA VAL A 173 1.99 -15.29 -16.91
C VAL A 173 0.96 -16.30 -17.44
N ARG A 174 0.97 -17.55 -16.92
CA ARG A 174 -0.02 -18.57 -17.26
C ARG A 174 -1.42 -18.18 -16.78
N SER A 175 -1.57 -17.74 -15.53
CA SER A 175 -2.89 -17.30 -15.03
C SER A 175 -3.35 -16.02 -15.73
N MET A 176 -2.42 -15.10 -16.02
CA MET A 176 -2.74 -13.90 -16.79
C MET A 176 -3.32 -14.25 -18.16
N THR A 177 -2.62 -15.11 -18.93
CA THR A 177 -3.04 -15.54 -20.26
C THR A 177 -4.34 -16.34 -20.22
N ALA A 178 -4.46 -17.25 -19.24
CA ALA A 178 -5.66 -18.07 -19.08
C ALA A 178 -6.88 -17.22 -18.71
N MET A 179 -6.72 -16.19 -17.88
CA MET A 179 -7.80 -15.27 -17.52
C MET A 179 -8.33 -14.50 -18.71
N PHE A 180 -7.45 -14.01 -19.59
CA PHE A 180 -7.89 -13.43 -20.86
C PHE A 180 -8.77 -14.39 -21.67
N GLY A 181 -8.35 -15.65 -21.81
CA GLY A 181 -9.16 -16.67 -22.50
C GLY A 181 -10.48 -16.98 -21.80
N SER A 182 -10.49 -17.06 -20.47
CA SER A 182 -11.73 -17.27 -19.70
C SER A 182 -12.71 -16.10 -19.87
N LEU A 183 -12.23 -14.87 -19.83
CA LEU A 183 -13.07 -13.68 -20.02
C LEU A 183 -13.61 -13.58 -21.45
N LEU A 184 -12.80 -13.93 -22.46
CA LEU A 184 -13.27 -14.04 -23.85
C LEU A 184 -14.40 -15.05 -23.98
N ALA A 185 -14.25 -16.25 -23.41
CA ALA A 185 -15.30 -17.26 -23.43
C ALA A 185 -16.58 -16.77 -22.72
N LEU A 186 -16.46 -16.09 -21.58
CA LEU A 186 -17.61 -15.49 -20.90
C LEU A 186 -18.29 -14.41 -21.74
N GLN A 187 -17.52 -13.63 -22.51
CA GLN A 187 -18.06 -12.62 -23.43
C GLN A 187 -18.81 -13.27 -24.60
N GLU A 188 -18.23 -14.28 -25.25
CA GLU A 188 -18.84 -15.00 -26.36
C GLU A 188 -20.14 -15.73 -25.96
N LEU A 189 -20.22 -16.18 -24.71
CA LEU A 189 -21.42 -16.80 -24.15
C LEU A 189 -22.46 -15.78 -23.66
N GLY A 190 -22.16 -14.47 -23.70
CA GLY A 190 -23.02 -13.42 -23.14
C GLY A 190 -23.09 -13.39 -21.61
N VAL A 191 -22.28 -14.21 -20.93
CA VAL A 191 -22.28 -14.37 -19.46
C VAL A 191 -21.47 -13.27 -18.77
N LEU A 192 -20.52 -12.63 -19.47
CA LEU A 192 -19.67 -11.59 -18.87
C LEU A 192 -20.49 -10.41 -18.32
N ASP A 193 -21.58 -10.04 -19.00
CA ASP A 193 -22.48 -8.98 -18.53
C ASP A 193 -23.32 -9.38 -17.32
N CYS A 194 -23.44 -10.68 -17.03
CA CYS A 194 -24.08 -11.17 -15.81
C CYS A 194 -23.16 -11.02 -14.57
N VAL A 195 -21.86 -10.77 -14.75
CA VAL A 195 -20.89 -10.67 -13.63
C VAL A 195 -20.98 -9.31 -12.96
N SER A 196 -21.14 -9.26 -11.64
CA SER A 196 -21.11 -8.04 -10.83
C SER A 196 -19.71 -7.68 -10.33
N TYR A 197 -18.94 -8.68 -9.90
CA TYR A 197 -17.60 -8.51 -9.32
C TYR A 197 -16.56 -9.40 -10.01
N ILE A 198 -15.34 -8.89 -10.20
CA ILE A 198 -14.18 -9.71 -10.58
C ILE A 198 -13.10 -9.49 -9.53
N SER A 199 -12.71 -10.54 -8.82
CA SER A 199 -11.61 -10.47 -7.86
C SER A 199 -10.37 -11.22 -8.35
N GLY A 200 -9.20 -10.60 -8.21
CA GLY A 200 -7.92 -11.16 -8.61
C GLY A 200 -6.82 -11.02 -7.56
N LEU A 201 -5.86 -11.93 -7.64
CA LEU A 201 -4.61 -11.92 -6.88
C LEU A 201 -3.41 -12.18 -7.80
N SER A 202 -2.22 -11.73 -7.37
CA SER A 202 -0.96 -12.00 -8.08
C SER A 202 -1.07 -11.68 -9.58
N ALA A 203 -0.51 -12.50 -10.47
CA ALA A 203 -0.50 -12.22 -11.91
C ALA A 203 -1.87 -12.13 -12.59
N THR A 204 -2.99 -12.52 -11.95
CA THR A 204 -4.33 -12.23 -12.50
C THR A 204 -4.69 -10.74 -12.39
N THR A 205 -4.06 -10.02 -11.46
CA THR A 205 -4.21 -8.57 -11.36
C THR A 205 -3.64 -7.85 -12.59
N TRP A 206 -2.65 -8.43 -13.29
CA TRP A 206 -2.08 -7.87 -14.52
C TRP A 206 -3.09 -7.90 -15.68
N THR A 207 -3.91 -8.95 -15.77
CA THR A 207 -5.01 -9.01 -16.74
C THR A 207 -6.05 -7.96 -16.41
N MET A 208 -6.41 -7.83 -15.13
CA MET A 208 -7.41 -6.87 -14.67
C MET A 208 -6.92 -5.43 -14.87
N SER A 209 -5.74 -5.05 -14.37
CA SER A 209 -5.20 -3.70 -14.56
C SER A 209 -5.20 -3.30 -16.04
N LYS A 210 -4.74 -4.20 -16.93
CA LYS A 210 -4.68 -3.97 -18.37
C LYS A 210 -6.05 -3.75 -19.00
N LEU A 211 -7.03 -4.57 -18.66
CA LEU A 211 -8.39 -4.44 -19.21
C LEU A 211 -9.05 -3.14 -18.73
N TYR A 212 -8.86 -2.78 -17.48
CA TYR A 212 -9.51 -1.61 -16.88
C TYR A 212 -8.84 -0.27 -17.23
N GLU A 213 -7.81 -0.27 -18.07
CA GLU A 213 -7.34 0.94 -18.78
C GLU A 213 -8.40 1.46 -19.77
N ASP A 214 -9.26 0.58 -20.27
CA ASP A 214 -10.36 0.93 -21.17
C ASP A 214 -11.70 0.94 -20.42
N ALA A 215 -12.33 2.11 -20.38
CA ALA A 215 -13.59 2.32 -19.68
C ALA A 215 -14.75 1.42 -20.17
N ASN A 216 -14.66 0.83 -21.37
CA ASN A 216 -15.70 -0.02 -21.95
C ASN A 216 -15.16 -1.40 -22.37
N TRP A 217 -14.11 -1.89 -21.71
CA TRP A 217 -13.41 -3.11 -22.13
C TRP A 217 -14.31 -4.33 -22.31
N SER A 218 -15.30 -4.55 -21.42
CA SER A 218 -16.18 -5.73 -21.51
C SER A 218 -17.19 -5.65 -22.65
N GLN A 219 -17.44 -4.44 -23.16
CA GLN A 219 -18.38 -4.14 -24.24
C GLN A 219 -17.69 -4.13 -25.62
N LYS A 220 -16.36 -4.30 -25.65
CA LYS A 220 -15.54 -4.35 -26.86
C LYS A 220 -15.04 -5.78 -27.06
N ASP A 221 -14.76 -6.13 -28.30
CA ASP A 221 -14.18 -7.43 -28.63
C ASP A 221 -12.83 -7.62 -27.90
N LEU A 222 -12.77 -8.63 -27.03
CA LEU A 222 -11.59 -8.98 -26.26
C LEU A 222 -10.46 -9.56 -27.12
N SER A 223 -10.72 -9.95 -28.37
CA SER A 223 -9.68 -10.47 -29.29
C SER A 223 -8.52 -9.48 -29.49
N GLY A 224 -8.81 -8.18 -29.57
CA GLY A 224 -7.83 -7.11 -29.74
C GLY A 224 -6.83 -7.02 -28.57
N PRO A 225 -7.29 -6.77 -27.32
CA PRO A 225 -6.43 -6.81 -26.13
C PRO A 225 -5.66 -8.13 -25.99
N ILE A 226 -6.26 -9.26 -26.33
CA ILE A 226 -5.61 -10.57 -26.28
C ILE A 226 -4.45 -10.66 -27.27
N ASP A 227 -4.66 -10.21 -28.50
CA ASP A 227 -3.62 -10.21 -29.53
C ASP A 227 -2.47 -9.25 -29.18
N ASP A 228 -2.78 -8.12 -28.55
CA ASP A 228 -1.76 -7.18 -28.06
C ASP A 228 -0.91 -7.81 -26.95
N ILE A 229 -1.55 -8.38 -25.93
CA ILE A 229 -0.84 -9.07 -24.84
C ILE A 229 -0.08 -10.29 -25.32
N ARG A 230 -0.59 -11.04 -26.31
CA ARG A 230 0.15 -12.16 -26.92
C ARG A 230 1.48 -11.68 -27.51
N LYS A 231 1.50 -10.54 -28.20
CA LYS A 231 2.74 -9.95 -28.74
C LYS A 231 3.70 -9.55 -27.61
N HIS A 232 3.18 -8.91 -26.57
CA HIS A 232 3.97 -8.48 -25.42
C HIS A 232 4.60 -9.66 -24.71
N VAL A 233 3.83 -10.69 -24.37
CA VAL A 233 4.30 -11.88 -23.65
C VAL A 233 5.34 -12.67 -24.45
N THR A 234 5.15 -12.83 -25.75
CA THR A 234 6.06 -13.62 -26.61
C THR A 234 7.36 -12.89 -27.00
N LYS A 235 7.39 -11.56 -26.95
CA LYS A 235 8.58 -10.74 -27.24
C LYS A 235 9.72 -11.04 -26.25
N SER A 236 10.97 -11.02 -26.72
CA SER A 236 12.14 -11.12 -25.83
C SER A 236 12.19 -10.01 -24.79
N LYS A 237 12.41 -10.37 -23.52
CA LYS A 237 12.52 -9.43 -22.38
C LYS A 237 13.92 -8.89 -22.15
N LEU A 238 14.91 -9.28 -22.96
CA LEU A 238 16.29 -8.81 -22.81
C LEU A 238 16.41 -7.28 -22.88
N HIS A 239 15.55 -6.64 -23.68
CA HIS A 239 15.51 -5.19 -23.79
C HIS A 239 15.13 -4.48 -22.47
N CYS A 240 14.34 -5.11 -21.61
CA CYS A 240 13.98 -4.60 -20.28
C CYS A 240 15.21 -4.49 -19.35
N PHE A 241 16.30 -5.19 -19.67
CA PHE A 241 17.56 -5.13 -18.95
C PHE A 241 18.61 -4.24 -19.65
N SER A 242 18.23 -3.46 -20.65
CA SER A 242 19.17 -2.54 -21.30
C SER A 242 19.59 -1.41 -20.35
N LEU A 243 20.76 -0.83 -20.58
CA LEU A 243 21.27 0.30 -19.77
C LEU A 243 20.30 1.49 -19.75
N ASP A 244 19.58 1.73 -20.84
CA ASP A 244 18.59 2.81 -20.92
C ASP A 244 17.37 2.52 -20.04
N HIS A 245 16.89 1.28 -20.01
CA HIS A 245 15.78 0.88 -19.12
C HIS A 245 16.22 0.88 -17.65
N MET A 246 17.44 0.44 -17.35
CA MET A 246 17.96 0.49 -15.98
C MET A 246 18.06 1.92 -15.45
N LYS A 247 18.53 2.87 -16.27
CA LYS A 247 18.51 4.31 -15.92
C LYS A 247 17.10 4.84 -15.75
N TYR A 248 16.17 4.44 -16.62
CA TYR A 248 14.76 4.80 -16.49
C TYR A 248 14.18 4.30 -15.16
N TYR A 249 14.42 3.05 -14.78
CA TYR A 249 13.97 2.50 -13.50
C TYR A 249 14.57 3.26 -12.32
N GLU A 250 15.89 3.52 -12.32
CA GLU A 250 16.54 4.30 -11.26
C GLU A 250 15.92 5.69 -11.11
N ASN A 251 15.66 6.38 -12.22
CA ASN A 251 15.02 7.70 -12.21
C ASN A 251 13.61 7.64 -11.61
N LYS A 252 12.79 6.66 -12.00
CA LYS A 252 11.42 6.49 -11.48
C LYS A 252 11.39 6.14 -9.99
N LEU A 253 12.33 5.31 -9.53
CA LEU A 253 12.47 5.00 -8.11
C LEU A 253 12.95 6.22 -7.32
N CYS A 254 13.83 7.05 -7.88
CA CYS A 254 14.25 8.30 -7.27
C CYS A 254 13.10 9.31 -7.17
N GLU A 255 12.30 9.47 -8.23
CA GLU A 255 11.09 10.29 -8.26
C GLU A 255 10.11 9.84 -7.16
N ARG A 256 9.77 8.56 -7.13
CA ARG A 256 8.91 7.95 -6.11
C ARG A 256 9.39 8.20 -4.69
N LYS A 257 10.71 8.10 -4.45
CA LYS A 257 11.32 8.41 -3.14
C LYS A 257 11.19 9.89 -2.79
N GLN A 258 11.35 10.79 -3.75
CA GLN A 258 11.23 12.25 -3.55
C GLN A 258 9.79 12.66 -3.24
N GLU A 259 8.80 11.99 -3.83
CA GLU A 259 7.38 12.18 -3.52
C GLU A 259 7.01 11.78 -2.08
N GLY A 260 7.85 10.95 -1.44
CA GLY A 260 7.69 10.53 -0.04
C GLY A 260 7.27 9.07 0.15
N HIS A 261 7.21 8.28 -0.92
CA HIS A 261 6.97 6.85 -0.84
C HIS A 261 8.19 6.11 -0.28
N LYS A 262 7.95 4.98 0.40
CA LYS A 262 9.01 4.03 0.72
C LYS A 262 9.27 3.16 -0.50
N VAL A 263 10.52 3.14 -0.94
CA VAL A 263 10.96 2.34 -2.07
C VAL A 263 11.53 1.02 -1.56
N SER A 264 11.16 -0.04 -2.25
CA SER A 264 11.52 -1.43 -2.02
C SER A 264 11.89 -2.11 -3.34
N PHE A 265 12.45 -3.32 -3.28
CA PHE A 265 12.73 -4.08 -4.51
C PHE A 265 11.45 -4.43 -5.29
N THR A 266 10.30 -4.49 -4.61
CA THR A 266 9.00 -4.69 -5.25
C THR A 266 8.62 -3.56 -6.21
N ASP A 267 9.08 -2.34 -5.96
CA ASP A 267 8.82 -1.22 -6.88
C ASP A 267 9.56 -1.39 -8.21
N LEU A 268 10.79 -1.94 -8.17
CA LEU A 268 11.52 -2.30 -9.39
C LEU A 268 10.82 -3.43 -10.15
N TRP A 269 10.28 -4.43 -9.43
CA TRP A 269 9.47 -5.49 -10.03
C TRP A 269 8.22 -4.93 -10.72
N GLY A 270 7.53 -3.97 -10.11
CA GLY A 270 6.39 -3.28 -10.72
C GLY A 270 6.76 -2.56 -12.03
N LEU A 271 7.88 -1.83 -12.05
CA LEU A 271 8.38 -1.17 -13.27
C LEU A 271 8.79 -2.16 -14.36
N PHE A 272 9.31 -3.34 -13.98
CA PHE A 272 9.59 -4.41 -14.92
C PHE A 272 8.31 -5.01 -15.51
N ILE A 273 7.27 -5.24 -14.69
CA ILE A 273 5.95 -5.69 -15.17
C ILE A 273 5.39 -4.68 -16.18
N ASP A 274 5.44 -3.38 -15.85
CA ASP A 274 5.00 -2.31 -16.75
C ASP A 274 5.74 -2.37 -18.09
N CYS A 275 7.06 -2.47 -18.07
CA CYS A 275 7.88 -2.61 -19.28
C CYS A 275 7.59 -3.91 -20.06
N MET A 276 7.20 -4.97 -19.37
CA MET A 276 6.82 -6.23 -19.99
C MET A 276 5.46 -6.14 -20.71
N LEU A 277 4.50 -5.43 -20.13
CA LEU A 277 3.10 -5.40 -20.57
C LEU A 277 2.74 -4.18 -21.42
N HIS A 278 3.58 -3.14 -21.41
CA HIS A 278 3.36 -1.88 -22.13
C HIS A 278 4.49 -1.53 -23.08
N HIS A 279 4.14 -0.85 -24.17
CA HIS A 279 5.10 -0.25 -25.11
C HIS A 279 5.63 1.12 -24.66
N GLN A 280 4.86 1.83 -23.85
CA GLN A 280 5.15 3.17 -23.35
C GLN A 280 4.90 3.20 -21.85
N GLU A 281 5.46 4.20 -21.18
CA GLU A 281 5.20 4.44 -19.77
C GLU A 281 3.70 4.57 -19.50
N SER A 282 3.17 3.70 -18.64
CA SER A 282 1.80 3.80 -18.15
C SER A 282 1.76 4.69 -16.91
N THR A 283 0.92 5.72 -16.94
CA THR A 283 0.65 6.61 -15.80
C THR A 283 -0.69 6.31 -15.14
N HIS A 284 -1.33 5.21 -15.54
CA HIS A 284 -2.62 4.79 -15.01
C HIS A 284 -2.54 4.50 -13.51
N LYS A 285 -3.62 4.84 -12.81
CA LYS A 285 -3.78 4.68 -11.36
C LYS A 285 -4.99 3.81 -11.05
N LEU A 286 -5.09 3.38 -9.79
CA LEU A 286 -6.24 2.59 -9.34
C LEU A 286 -7.53 3.44 -9.38
N SER A 287 -7.45 4.71 -8.99
CA SER A 287 -8.60 5.63 -9.04
C SER A 287 -9.11 5.89 -10.47
N ASP A 288 -8.24 5.84 -11.49
CA ASP A 288 -8.64 6.03 -12.90
C ASP A 288 -9.64 4.96 -13.36
N GLN A 289 -9.57 3.75 -12.78
CA GLN A 289 -10.49 2.65 -13.10
C GLN A 289 -11.93 2.94 -12.69
N GLN A 290 -12.21 3.98 -11.90
CA GLN A 290 -13.58 4.42 -11.63
C GLN A 290 -14.33 4.76 -12.92
N LEU A 291 -13.63 5.23 -13.95
CA LEU A 291 -14.22 5.49 -15.28
C LEU A 291 -14.77 4.22 -15.93
N ALA A 292 -14.18 3.05 -15.62
CA ALA A 292 -14.61 1.76 -16.15
C ALA A 292 -15.81 1.17 -15.39
N VAL A 293 -16.21 1.74 -14.26
CA VAL A 293 -17.30 1.18 -13.44
C VAL A 293 -18.40 2.18 -13.10
N ASN A 294 -18.23 3.47 -13.39
CA ASN A 294 -19.17 4.53 -13.01
C ASN A 294 -20.59 4.42 -13.61
N GLN A 295 -20.78 3.65 -14.69
CA GLN A 295 -22.10 3.33 -15.28
C GLN A 295 -22.53 1.88 -15.04
N GLY A 296 -21.76 1.09 -14.28
CA GLY A 296 -21.98 -0.35 -14.14
C GLY A 296 -21.71 -1.13 -15.43
N GLN A 297 -20.96 -0.56 -16.38
CA GLN A 297 -20.71 -1.15 -17.69
C GLN A 297 -19.71 -2.30 -17.66
N ASN A 298 -18.81 -2.33 -16.68
CA ASN A 298 -17.94 -3.47 -16.40
C ASN A 298 -18.23 -3.98 -14.97
N PRO A 299 -17.86 -5.23 -14.64
CA PRO A 299 -17.81 -5.69 -13.25
C PRO A 299 -16.89 -4.81 -12.39
N LEU A 300 -17.07 -4.77 -11.07
CA LEU A 300 -16.15 -4.06 -10.18
C LEU A 300 -14.87 -4.89 -9.99
N PRO A 301 -13.67 -4.33 -10.25
CA PRO A 301 -12.41 -5.03 -10.00
C PRO A 301 -12.06 -4.94 -8.53
N ILE A 302 -11.71 -6.08 -7.93
CA ILE A 302 -11.24 -6.17 -6.55
C ILE A 302 -9.89 -6.87 -6.52
N TYR A 303 -8.86 -6.17 -6.05
CA TYR A 303 -7.51 -6.70 -5.91
C TYR A 303 -7.20 -6.98 -4.44
N LEU A 304 -6.31 -7.95 -4.18
CA LEU A 304 -6.08 -8.46 -2.83
C LEU A 304 -4.60 -8.59 -2.50
N SER A 305 -4.23 -8.16 -1.29
CA SER A 305 -2.92 -8.44 -0.69
C SER A 305 -3.05 -8.80 0.79
N LEU A 306 -1.95 -9.22 1.40
CA LEU A 306 -1.86 -9.51 2.82
C LEU A 306 -0.93 -8.51 3.51
N ASN A 307 -1.42 -7.87 4.57
CA ASN A 307 -0.57 -7.17 5.54
C ASN A 307 0.06 -8.19 6.50
N VAL A 308 1.35 -8.05 6.75
CA VAL A 308 2.13 -8.95 7.60
C VAL A 308 3.04 -8.20 8.57
N LYS A 309 3.60 -8.89 9.58
CA LYS A 309 4.59 -8.33 10.52
C LYS A 309 5.90 -9.10 10.41
N ASP A 310 7.06 -8.43 10.54
CA ASP A 310 8.38 -9.05 10.36
C ASP A 310 8.64 -10.18 11.35
N ASP A 311 8.30 -9.95 12.62
CA ASP A 311 8.59 -10.90 13.71
C ASP A 311 7.62 -12.10 13.73
N PHE A 312 6.73 -12.22 12.73
CA PHE A 312 5.68 -13.23 12.67
C PHE A 312 5.64 -13.90 11.31
N SER A 313 5.50 -15.23 11.31
CA SER A 313 5.25 -15.96 10.06
C SER A 313 3.89 -15.57 9.47
N THR A 314 3.67 -15.83 8.18
CA THR A 314 2.36 -15.58 7.54
C THR A 314 1.25 -16.48 8.10
N LEU A 315 1.62 -17.58 8.74
CA LEU A 315 0.70 -18.44 9.49
C LEU A 315 0.30 -17.79 10.81
N ASP A 316 1.25 -17.15 11.50
CA ASP A 316 1.03 -16.56 12.83
C ASP A 316 0.33 -15.19 12.77
N PHE A 317 0.60 -14.40 11.72
CA PHE A 317 -0.04 -13.11 11.51
C PHE A 317 -0.19 -12.75 10.02
N LYS A 318 -1.43 -12.41 9.65
CA LYS A 318 -1.79 -11.88 8.34
C LYS A 318 -3.13 -11.14 8.43
N GLU A 319 -3.31 -10.13 7.60
CA GLU A 319 -4.56 -9.38 7.51
C GLU A 319 -4.88 -9.07 6.05
N TRP A 320 -6.14 -9.29 5.66
CA TRP A 320 -6.61 -9.06 4.30
C TRP A 320 -6.72 -7.57 4.00
N VAL A 321 -6.01 -7.13 2.94
CA VAL A 321 -6.09 -5.78 2.40
C VAL A 321 -6.75 -5.82 1.04
N GLU A 322 -7.91 -5.18 0.95
CA GLU A 322 -8.72 -5.08 -0.26
C GLU A 322 -8.41 -3.77 -0.98
N PHE A 323 -8.37 -3.83 -2.31
CA PHE A 323 -8.20 -2.67 -3.19
C PHE A 323 -9.31 -2.65 -4.22
N THR A 324 -10.01 -1.52 -4.31
CA THR A 324 -10.99 -1.24 -5.36
C THR A 324 -10.69 0.13 -5.96
N PRO A 325 -11.28 0.49 -7.12
CA PRO A 325 -11.15 1.83 -7.67
C PRO A 325 -11.62 2.94 -6.70
N TYR A 326 -12.53 2.62 -5.77
CA TYR A 326 -13.09 3.56 -4.80
C TYR A 326 -12.28 3.67 -3.52
N GLU A 327 -12.00 2.53 -2.88
CA GLU A 327 -11.34 2.48 -1.58
C GLU A 327 -10.38 1.31 -1.41
N VAL A 328 -9.42 1.49 -0.52
CA VAL A 328 -8.42 0.50 -0.08
C VAL A 328 -8.53 0.36 1.43
N GLY A 329 -8.59 -0.87 1.95
CA GLY A 329 -8.79 -1.05 3.38
C GLY A 329 -8.51 -2.44 3.93
N LEU A 330 -8.46 -2.51 5.26
CA LEU A 330 -8.30 -3.77 6.00
C LEU A 330 -9.68 -4.29 6.43
N LEU A 331 -10.04 -5.45 5.90
CA LEU A 331 -11.38 -6.04 6.10
C LEU A 331 -11.68 -6.30 7.58
N LYS A 332 -10.67 -6.77 8.31
CA LYS A 332 -10.74 -7.04 9.76
C LYS A 332 -11.21 -5.84 10.57
N TYR A 333 -10.78 -4.64 10.20
CA TYR A 333 -11.00 -3.42 10.99
C TYR A 333 -12.15 -2.57 10.48
N GLY A 334 -12.73 -2.91 9.32
CA GLY A 334 -13.72 -2.05 8.66
C GLY A 334 -13.16 -0.66 8.42
N ALA A 335 -11.90 -0.55 8.00
CA ALA A 335 -11.19 0.71 7.93
C ALA A 335 -10.58 0.91 6.54
N PHE A 336 -11.03 1.97 5.86
CA PHE A 336 -10.79 2.19 4.44
C PHE A 336 -10.41 3.64 4.15
N VAL A 337 -9.51 3.83 3.20
CA VAL A 337 -9.15 5.14 2.63
C VAL A 337 -9.53 5.16 1.15
N ARG A 338 -9.74 6.35 0.60
CA ARG A 338 -9.92 6.50 -0.85
C ARG A 338 -8.67 5.97 -1.56
N SER A 339 -8.85 5.32 -2.71
CA SER A 339 -7.74 4.73 -3.49
C SER A 339 -6.61 5.75 -3.77
N GLU A 340 -6.98 6.98 -4.11
CA GLU A 340 -6.08 8.12 -4.33
C GLU A 340 -5.26 8.58 -3.11
N ASP A 341 -5.68 8.19 -1.90
CA ASP A 341 -5.02 8.54 -0.64
C ASP A 341 -4.19 7.38 -0.09
N PHE A 342 -4.26 6.19 -0.69
CA PHE A 342 -3.47 5.05 -0.27
C PHE A 342 -1.96 5.33 -0.45
N GLY A 343 -1.19 5.13 0.62
CA GLY A 343 0.23 5.48 0.68
C GLY A 343 0.51 6.88 1.25
N SER A 344 -0.51 7.72 1.48
CA SER A 344 -0.37 8.98 2.23
C SER A 344 -0.16 8.74 3.74
N GLU A 345 0.31 9.76 4.45
CA GLU A 345 0.53 9.68 5.90
C GLU A 345 -0.75 10.05 6.66
N PHE A 346 -1.15 9.21 7.61
CA PHE A 346 -2.32 9.43 8.46
C PHE A 346 -1.96 9.40 9.95
N PHE A 347 -2.82 10.00 10.76
CA PHE A 347 -2.79 9.87 12.20
C PHE A 347 -4.22 10.00 12.75
N MET A 348 -4.65 9.03 13.56
CA MET A 348 -5.99 9.02 14.17
C MET A 348 -7.16 9.12 13.18
N GLY A 349 -6.96 8.64 11.94
CA GLY A 349 -7.94 8.72 10.86
C GLY A 349 -7.99 10.06 10.12
N HIS A 350 -7.06 10.98 10.40
CA HIS A 350 -6.87 12.21 9.63
C HIS A 350 -5.65 12.10 8.72
N ARG A 351 -5.76 12.62 7.50
CA ARG A 351 -4.65 12.64 6.54
C ARG A 351 -3.70 13.78 6.91
N MET A 352 -2.52 13.44 7.40
CA MET A 352 -1.51 14.38 7.86
C MET A 352 -0.71 14.97 6.70
N LYS A 353 -0.35 14.12 5.72
CA LYS A 353 0.37 14.51 4.52
C LYS A 353 -0.13 13.71 3.34
N LYS A 354 -0.64 14.42 2.33
CA LYS A 354 -1.00 13.81 1.05
C LYS A 354 0.26 13.50 0.25
N ILE A 355 0.42 12.26 -0.13
CA ILE A 355 1.43 11.78 -1.07
C ILE A 355 0.71 11.47 -2.40
N PRO A 356 1.30 11.77 -3.57
CA PRO A 356 0.70 11.44 -4.86
C PRO A 356 0.33 9.95 -4.95
N GLU A 357 -0.85 9.67 -5.54
CA GLU A 357 -1.30 8.30 -5.77
C GLU A 357 -0.28 7.54 -6.62
N SER A 358 0.03 6.31 -6.20
CA SER A 358 0.95 5.45 -6.92
C SER A 358 0.39 5.06 -8.28
N HIS A 359 1.23 5.08 -9.31
CA HIS A 359 0.89 4.40 -10.57
C HIS A 359 0.58 2.92 -10.29
N ILE A 360 -0.35 2.36 -11.06
CA ILE A 360 -0.89 1.03 -10.84
C ILE A 360 0.19 -0.06 -10.90
N CYS A 361 1.26 0.16 -11.68
CA CYS A 361 2.37 -0.79 -11.77
C CYS A 361 3.07 -1.06 -10.43
N PHE A 362 3.13 -0.08 -9.52
CA PHE A 362 3.66 -0.31 -8.16
C PHE A 362 2.71 -1.17 -7.33
N LEU A 363 1.39 -1.08 -7.56
CA LEU A 363 0.41 -1.96 -6.95
C LEU A 363 0.45 -3.36 -7.57
N GLU A 364 0.62 -3.49 -8.89
CA GLU A 364 0.87 -4.78 -9.56
C GLU A 364 2.12 -5.47 -9.02
N GLY A 365 3.20 -4.70 -8.83
CA GLY A 365 4.41 -5.17 -8.17
C GLY A 365 4.07 -5.74 -6.79
N THR A 366 3.28 -5.02 -5.98
CA THR A 366 2.85 -5.45 -4.64
C THR A 366 1.98 -6.70 -4.67
N TRP A 367 0.93 -6.71 -5.49
CA TRP A 367 -0.01 -7.82 -5.59
C TRP A 367 0.66 -9.11 -6.08
N SER A 368 1.78 -9.00 -6.80
CA SER A 368 2.51 -10.12 -7.41
C SER A 368 3.96 -10.27 -6.92
N ASN A 369 4.29 -9.75 -5.72
CA ASN A 369 5.67 -9.75 -5.23
C ASN A 369 6.23 -11.13 -4.88
N ILE A 370 5.44 -12.21 -5.01
CA ILE A 370 5.96 -13.58 -4.95
C ILE A 370 7.04 -13.87 -6.00
N PHE A 371 7.01 -13.17 -7.14
CA PHE A 371 7.99 -13.34 -8.22
C PHE A 371 9.24 -12.46 -8.05
N SER A 372 9.19 -11.49 -7.15
CA SER A 372 10.24 -10.49 -7.03
C SER A 372 11.60 -11.06 -6.58
N PRO A 373 11.70 -12.11 -5.72
CA PRO A 373 12.98 -12.77 -5.46
C PRO A 373 13.58 -13.44 -6.71
N SER A 374 12.78 -14.17 -7.49
CA SER A 374 13.27 -14.78 -8.74
C SER A 374 13.69 -13.73 -9.78
N PHE A 375 13.03 -12.57 -9.76
CA PHE A 375 13.43 -11.44 -10.58
C PHE A 375 14.75 -10.82 -10.10
N MET A 376 14.98 -10.73 -8.78
CA MET A 376 16.26 -10.30 -8.21
C MET A 376 17.43 -11.15 -8.72
N ASP A 377 17.28 -12.47 -8.72
CA ASP A 377 18.27 -13.39 -9.27
C ASP A 377 18.53 -13.13 -10.76
N ALA A 378 17.48 -12.88 -11.55
CA ALA A 378 17.61 -12.58 -12.98
C ALA A 378 18.34 -11.24 -13.23
N VAL A 379 18.03 -10.20 -12.45
CA VAL A 379 18.74 -8.90 -12.53
C VAL A 379 20.20 -9.08 -12.14
N HIS A 380 20.50 -9.85 -11.08
CA HIS A 380 21.86 -10.14 -10.64
C HIS A 380 22.69 -10.82 -11.74
N LEU A 381 22.13 -11.86 -12.38
CA LEU A 381 22.77 -12.55 -13.50
C LEU A 381 22.97 -11.67 -14.73
N SER A 382 22.10 -10.67 -14.94
CA SER A 382 22.19 -9.73 -16.07
C SER A 382 23.25 -8.64 -15.90
N GLY A 383 23.62 -8.30 -14.66
CA GLY A 383 24.45 -7.15 -14.33
C GLY A 383 25.80 -7.51 -13.73
N HIS A 384 26.80 -7.85 -14.55
CA HIS A 384 28.21 -7.91 -14.14
C HIS A 384 28.82 -6.49 -13.90
N SER A 385 28.11 -5.61 -13.18
CA SER A 385 28.73 -4.39 -12.64
C SER A 385 28.49 -4.33 -11.14
N GLU A 386 29.55 -4.65 -10.39
CA GLU A 386 29.63 -4.58 -8.93
C GLU A 386 29.12 -3.22 -8.37
N HIS A 387 29.16 -2.16 -9.18
CA HIS A 387 28.73 -0.80 -8.82
C HIS A 387 27.22 -0.62 -8.56
N PHE A 388 26.34 -1.36 -9.23
CA PHE A 388 24.89 -1.17 -9.02
C PHE A 388 24.48 -1.73 -7.66
N TRP A 389 24.85 -2.98 -7.37
CA TRP A 389 24.49 -3.64 -6.11
C TRP A 389 25.25 -3.06 -4.90
N HIS A 390 26.50 -2.62 -5.05
CA HIS A 390 27.24 -1.94 -3.97
C HIS A 390 26.51 -0.71 -3.41
N ARG A 391 25.59 -0.09 -4.17
CA ARG A 391 24.79 1.06 -3.70
C ARG A 391 23.48 0.66 -3.01
N TRP A 392 23.01 -0.57 -3.22
CA TRP A 392 21.70 -1.06 -2.76
C TRP A 392 21.78 -2.21 -1.74
N THR A 393 22.96 -2.82 -1.50
CA THR A 393 23.07 -4.09 -0.72
C THR A 393 24.17 -4.15 0.36
N GLN A 394 24.49 -3.08 1.09
CA GLN A 394 25.18 -3.25 2.40
C GLN A 394 24.16 -3.18 3.55
N ASP A 395 24.20 -4.05 4.56
CA ASP A 395 25.38 -4.71 5.16
C ASP A 395 25.45 -6.26 5.11
N THR A 396 26.73 -6.72 5.08
CA THR A 396 27.32 -8.06 5.36
C THR A 396 27.62 -9.02 4.19
N GLU A 397 28.92 -9.29 4.00
CA GLU A 397 29.60 -10.05 2.93
C GLU A 397 29.59 -11.60 3.08
N HIS A 398 29.77 -12.36 1.97
CA HIS A 398 30.90 -13.30 1.66
C HIS A 398 30.58 -14.30 0.49
N ASP A 399 31.13 -13.99 -0.69
CA ASP A 399 31.93 -14.74 -1.71
C ASP A 399 31.74 -16.22 -2.20
N ILE A 400 32.15 -16.41 -3.48
CA ILE A 400 32.70 -17.59 -4.23
C ILE A 400 31.86 -18.33 -5.32
N GLU A 401 32.25 -18.01 -6.57
CA GLU A 401 32.62 -18.81 -7.77
C GLU A 401 31.73 -19.87 -8.50
N ASN A 402 31.66 -19.63 -9.83
CA ASN A 402 31.92 -20.50 -11.00
C ASN A 402 30.79 -21.33 -11.71
N HIS A 403 30.48 -20.84 -12.93
CA HIS A 403 29.82 -21.32 -14.17
C HIS A 403 29.21 -22.74 -14.32
N PRO A 404 28.11 -22.89 -15.11
CA PRO A 404 27.72 -24.17 -15.68
C PRO A 404 27.67 -24.25 -17.22
N ALA A 405 28.02 -25.45 -17.71
CA ALA A 405 27.88 -25.91 -19.09
C ALA A 405 26.43 -26.34 -19.46
N LEU A 406 26.11 -26.20 -20.75
CA LEU A 406 24.86 -26.56 -21.44
C LEU A 406 24.85 -28.04 -21.91
N CYS A 407 23.67 -28.70 -21.91
CA CYS A 407 23.10 -29.38 -23.10
C CYS A 407 21.76 -30.16 -22.93
N LYS A 408 20.91 -30.01 -23.98
CA LYS A 408 20.19 -31.00 -24.84
C LYS A 408 19.09 -31.92 -24.27
N LYS A 409 17.82 -31.67 -24.65
CA LYS A 409 16.93 -32.55 -25.47
C LYS A 409 15.58 -31.87 -25.83
N PRO A 410 14.86 -32.29 -26.90
CA PRO A 410 13.93 -31.44 -27.67
C PRO A 410 12.42 -31.66 -27.43
N HIS A 411 11.99 -32.41 -26.41
CA HIS A 411 10.57 -32.76 -26.19
C HIS A 411 10.02 -32.44 -24.81
N GLU A 412 10.77 -31.69 -24.00
CA GLU A 412 10.26 -31.02 -22.80
C GLU A 412 9.86 -29.61 -23.22
N GLN A 413 8.66 -29.13 -22.87
CA GLN A 413 8.39 -27.70 -22.92
C GLN A 413 9.44 -27.04 -22.02
N THR A 414 10.37 -26.30 -22.62
CA THR A 414 11.48 -25.66 -21.92
C THR A 414 10.97 -24.46 -21.13
N THR A 415 10.33 -24.73 -19.99
CA THR A 415 10.41 -23.79 -18.87
C THR A 415 11.85 -23.79 -18.40
N SER A 416 12.61 -22.78 -18.83
CA SER A 416 13.89 -22.44 -18.20
C SER A 416 13.60 -21.98 -16.77
N LEU A 417 13.58 -22.92 -15.84
CA LEU A 417 13.74 -22.57 -14.44
C LEU A 417 15.19 -22.13 -14.28
N SER A 418 15.40 -20.82 -14.31
CA SER A 418 16.67 -20.20 -13.95
C SER A 418 16.87 -20.42 -12.46
N ILE A 419 17.41 -21.59 -12.08
CA ILE A 419 17.96 -21.81 -10.74
C ILE A 419 19.44 -21.41 -10.83
N PRO A 420 19.86 -20.25 -10.28
CA PRO A 420 21.27 -20.02 -9.98
C PRO A 420 21.86 -21.25 -9.30
N LYS A 421 22.93 -21.83 -9.84
CA LYS A 421 23.61 -22.95 -9.18
C LYS A 421 24.35 -22.42 -7.96
N GLY A 422 23.73 -22.53 -6.79
CA GLY A 422 24.33 -22.21 -5.50
C GLY A 422 23.36 -21.50 -4.56
N TYR A 423 23.45 -21.80 -3.26
CA TYR A 423 22.78 -21.11 -2.14
C TYR A 423 21.24 -21.12 -2.03
N LEU A 424 20.49 -21.45 -3.08
CA LEU A 424 19.03 -21.24 -3.12
C LEU A 424 18.18 -22.05 -2.13
N SER A 425 18.58 -23.23 -1.65
CA SER A 425 17.74 -23.92 -0.64
C SER A 425 17.75 -23.16 0.70
N LYS A 426 18.88 -22.54 1.04
CA LYS A 426 19.05 -21.73 2.25
C LYS A 426 18.49 -20.32 2.06
N THR A 427 18.68 -19.71 0.88
CA THR A 427 18.07 -18.42 0.52
C THR A 427 16.55 -18.50 0.37
N LEU A 428 15.97 -19.59 -0.16
CA LEU A 428 14.51 -19.80 -0.16
C LEU A 428 13.96 -20.00 1.25
N GLN A 429 14.70 -20.69 2.11
CA GLN A 429 14.34 -20.86 3.52
C GLN A 429 14.46 -19.53 4.29
N GLU A 430 15.50 -18.74 4.04
CA GLU A 430 15.74 -17.37 4.54
C GLU A 430 14.83 -16.33 3.89
N MET A 431 14.27 -16.57 2.71
CA MET A 431 13.27 -15.72 2.05
C MET A 431 11.88 -15.98 2.63
N MET A 432 11.59 -17.24 2.99
CA MET A 432 10.40 -17.59 3.77
C MET A 432 10.46 -17.08 5.22
N THR A 433 11.66 -16.93 5.81
CA THR A 433 11.84 -16.46 7.21
C THR A 433 12.30 -15.01 7.37
N GLY A 434 12.92 -14.39 6.37
CA GLY A 434 13.57 -13.07 6.44
C GLY A 434 13.02 -12.01 5.47
N ARG A 435 11.98 -12.36 4.70
CA ARG A 435 11.19 -11.49 3.80
C ARG A 435 11.96 -10.27 3.23
N PRO A 436 13.00 -10.48 2.41
CA PRO A 436 13.76 -9.38 1.81
C PRO A 436 12.97 -8.54 0.80
N VAL A 437 11.77 -9.00 0.39
CA VAL A 437 10.96 -8.34 -0.63
C VAL A 437 9.50 -8.17 -0.21
N VAL A 438 9.26 -7.12 0.55
CA VAL A 438 7.93 -6.72 1.03
C VAL A 438 7.67 -5.28 0.62
N SER A 439 6.47 -5.01 0.12
CA SER A 439 6.07 -3.63 -0.19
C SER A 439 5.73 -2.90 1.09
N THR A 440 6.25 -1.69 1.25
CA THR A 440 6.05 -0.89 2.46
C THR A 440 5.24 0.36 2.14
N TYR A 441 4.10 0.54 2.80
CA TYR A 441 3.22 1.71 2.63
C TYR A 441 2.97 2.37 3.97
N HIS A 442 2.78 3.69 4.01
CA HIS A 442 2.39 4.38 5.24
C HIS A 442 1.08 3.81 5.78
N ASN A 443 1.06 3.54 7.09
CA ASN A 443 -0.08 2.91 7.73
C ASN A 443 -1.20 3.92 7.98
N PHE A 444 -2.27 3.82 7.19
CA PHE A 444 -3.41 4.71 7.35
C PHE A 444 -4.19 4.53 8.66
N LEU A 445 -3.96 3.42 9.38
CA LEU A 445 -4.52 3.17 10.71
C LEU A 445 -3.65 3.73 11.84
N LYS A 446 -2.52 4.40 11.55
CA LYS A 446 -1.57 4.88 12.55
C LYS A 446 -2.28 5.67 13.65
N GLY A 447 -2.07 5.20 14.88
CA GLY A 447 -2.62 5.79 16.09
C GLY A 447 -4.03 5.34 16.46
N LEU A 448 -4.81 4.70 15.57
CA LEU A 448 -6.18 4.32 15.89
C LEU A 448 -6.27 3.36 17.10
N GLN A 449 -7.31 3.62 17.88
CA GLN A 449 -7.80 2.91 19.06
C GLN A 449 -8.63 1.67 18.76
N LEU A 450 -8.23 0.44 19.13
CA LEU A 450 -9.23 -0.64 19.23
C LEU A 450 -10.32 -0.32 20.26
N HIS A 451 -11.57 -0.65 19.92
CA HIS A 451 -12.70 -0.49 20.82
C HIS A 451 -12.66 -1.53 21.94
N ASN A 452 -13.11 -1.19 23.16
CA ASN A 452 -13.06 -2.11 24.32
C ASN A 452 -13.80 -3.45 24.10
N LYS A 453 -14.76 -3.45 23.17
CA LYS A 453 -15.60 -4.61 22.82
C LYS A 453 -15.35 -5.12 21.40
N TYR A 454 -14.15 -4.88 20.84
CA TYR A 454 -13.87 -5.29 19.46
C TYR A 454 -14.01 -6.81 19.24
N LEU A 455 -13.79 -7.62 20.27
CA LEU A 455 -14.00 -9.07 20.25
C LEU A 455 -15.49 -9.49 20.29
N GLU A 456 -16.42 -8.57 20.57
CA GLU A 456 -17.86 -8.80 20.47
C GLU A 456 -18.39 -8.45 19.06
N ASN A 457 -17.57 -7.86 18.20
CA ASN A 457 -17.98 -7.45 16.85
C ASN A 457 -17.86 -8.63 15.87
N GLU A 458 -18.99 -9.05 15.29
CA GLU A 458 -19.06 -10.20 14.37
C GLU A 458 -18.16 -10.04 13.15
N SER A 459 -18.11 -8.84 12.55
CA SER A 459 -17.28 -8.56 11.37
C SER A 459 -15.78 -8.65 11.67
N PHE A 460 -15.32 -8.17 12.84
CA PHE A 460 -13.95 -8.37 13.28
C PHE A 460 -13.66 -9.86 13.52
N CYS A 461 -14.57 -10.56 14.19
CA CYS A 461 -14.45 -11.98 14.50
C CYS A 461 -14.40 -12.87 13.26
N MET A 462 -15.10 -12.50 12.18
CA MET A 462 -15.04 -13.20 10.89
C MET A 462 -13.62 -13.25 10.31
N TRP A 463 -12.82 -12.21 10.56
CA TRP A 463 -11.44 -12.09 10.11
C TRP A 463 -10.42 -12.37 11.21
N LYS A 464 -10.87 -12.83 12.38
CA LYS A 464 -9.99 -13.20 13.50
C LYS A 464 -9.30 -14.51 13.15
N ASP A 465 -8.00 -14.47 12.97
CA ASP A 465 -7.21 -15.60 12.49
C ASP A 465 -5.78 -15.64 13.07
N THR A 466 -5.42 -14.67 13.92
CA THR A 466 -4.06 -14.54 14.44
C THR A 466 -4.02 -14.66 15.96
N VAL A 467 -2.91 -15.18 16.49
CA VAL A 467 -2.66 -15.23 17.94
C VAL A 467 -2.67 -13.84 18.58
N LEU A 468 -2.31 -12.82 17.79
CA LEU A 468 -2.27 -11.43 18.22
C LEU A 468 -3.66 -10.82 18.36
N ASP A 469 -4.69 -11.40 17.75
CA ASP A 469 -6.01 -10.79 17.70
C ASP A 469 -6.69 -10.66 19.06
N SER A 470 -6.26 -11.45 20.04
CA SER A 470 -6.78 -11.38 21.41
C SER A 470 -6.02 -10.37 22.29
N SER A 471 -4.96 -9.75 21.75
CA SER A 471 -4.11 -8.80 22.44
C SER A 471 -4.19 -7.42 21.76
N PRO A 472 -5.10 -6.54 22.23
CA PRO A 472 -5.32 -5.26 21.56
C PRO A 472 -4.07 -4.38 21.56
N ASN A 473 -3.17 -4.53 22.54
CA ASN A 473 -1.92 -3.77 22.58
C ASN A 473 -0.94 -4.23 21.49
N GLN A 474 -0.86 -5.54 21.21
CA GLN A 474 0.02 -6.06 20.16
C GLN A 474 -0.54 -5.82 18.76
N LEU A 475 -1.88 -5.72 18.62
CA LEU A 475 -2.50 -5.19 17.41
C LEU A 475 -2.24 -3.69 17.27
N ASN A 476 -2.47 -2.91 18.34
CA ASN A 476 -2.28 -1.46 18.38
C ASN A 476 -0.82 -1.00 18.35
N GLU A 477 0.16 -1.89 18.57
CA GLU A 477 1.55 -1.75 18.13
C GLU A 477 1.55 -1.79 16.59
N MET A 478 0.90 -0.79 16.03
CA MET A 478 0.81 -0.52 14.61
C MET A 478 2.12 0.12 14.23
N SER A 479 2.90 -0.61 13.47
CA SER A 479 4.04 -0.08 12.73
C SER A 479 3.59 1.18 11.97
N ASP A 480 4.49 2.16 11.84
CA ASP A 480 4.31 3.33 10.97
C ASP A 480 3.97 2.94 9.53
N TYR A 481 4.28 1.69 9.15
CA TYR A 481 4.08 1.16 7.82
C TYR A 481 3.31 -0.16 7.82
N LEU A 482 2.43 -0.30 6.83
CA LEU A 482 1.88 -1.58 6.38
C LEU A 482 2.92 -2.29 5.52
N LYS A 483 2.95 -3.61 5.64
CA LYS A 483 3.89 -4.50 4.97
C LYS A 483 3.10 -5.49 4.15
N LEU A 484 3.05 -5.25 2.84
CA LEU A 484 2.14 -5.93 1.95
C LEU A 484 2.87 -6.99 1.12
N ILE A 485 2.28 -8.18 1.07
CA ILE A 485 2.75 -9.31 0.28
C ILE A 485 1.63 -9.87 -0.61
N ASP A 486 2.03 -10.58 -1.65
CA ASP A 486 1.16 -11.37 -2.50
C ASP A 486 0.39 -12.39 -1.64
N THR A 487 -0.92 -12.45 -1.86
CA THR A 487 -1.82 -13.41 -1.22
C THR A 487 -1.37 -14.87 -1.44
N ALA A 488 -0.76 -15.16 -2.60
CA ALA A 488 -0.27 -16.48 -2.97
C ALA A 488 0.84 -17.02 -2.05
N PHE A 489 1.47 -16.19 -1.21
CA PHE A 489 2.37 -16.66 -0.14
C PHE A 489 1.65 -17.46 0.96
N PHE A 490 0.33 -17.30 1.08
CA PHE A 490 -0.47 -18.01 2.08
C PHE A 490 -1.50 -18.93 1.42
N ILE A 491 -2.35 -18.39 0.54
CA ILE A 491 -3.42 -19.14 -0.12
C ILE A 491 -3.63 -18.64 -1.54
N ASN A 492 -3.81 -19.56 -2.50
CA ASN A 492 -3.93 -19.20 -3.90
C ASN A 492 -5.39 -18.93 -4.33
N THR A 493 -6.06 -17.95 -3.72
CA THR A 493 -7.44 -17.58 -4.07
C THR A 493 -7.74 -16.10 -3.79
N SER A 494 -8.56 -15.48 -4.65
CA SER A 494 -9.07 -14.11 -4.47
C SER A 494 -10.49 -14.08 -3.85
N CYS A 495 -10.96 -15.20 -3.32
CA CYS A 495 -12.31 -15.33 -2.73
C CYS A 495 -12.59 -14.44 -1.50
N PRO A 496 -11.67 -14.18 -0.55
CA PRO A 496 -11.98 -13.49 0.71
C PRO A 496 -12.82 -12.21 0.59
N PRO A 497 -12.45 -11.21 -0.24
CA PRO A 497 -13.25 -9.99 -0.36
C PRO A 497 -14.68 -10.26 -0.87
N ILE A 498 -14.89 -11.28 -1.70
CA ILE A 498 -16.20 -11.66 -2.22
C ILE A 498 -17.11 -12.26 -1.13
N LEU A 499 -16.52 -12.86 -0.09
CA LEU A 499 -17.26 -13.45 1.04
C LEU A 499 -17.72 -12.42 2.08
N ARG A 500 -17.45 -11.13 1.87
CA ARG A 500 -18.02 -10.06 2.70
C ARG A 500 -19.55 -10.14 2.69
N PRO A 501 -20.22 -10.28 3.85
CA PRO A 501 -21.68 -10.39 3.91
C PRO A 501 -22.40 -9.22 3.23
N GLU A 502 -21.77 -8.04 3.23
CA GLU A 502 -22.33 -6.82 2.67
C GLU A 502 -22.44 -6.87 1.13
N ARG A 503 -21.66 -7.72 0.45
CA ARG A 503 -21.75 -7.90 -1.01
C ARG A 503 -22.85 -8.85 -1.46
N LYS A 504 -23.37 -9.69 -0.56
CA LYS A 504 -24.49 -10.63 -0.82
C LYS A 504 -24.32 -11.43 -2.11
N VAL A 505 -23.14 -12.01 -2.31
CA VAL A 505 -22.80 -12.76 -3.53
C VAL A 505 -23.55 -14.09 -3.54
N ASP A 506 -24.30 -14.35 -4.61
CA ASP A 506 -25.14 -15.55 -4.77
C ASP A 506 -24.42 -16.66 -5.54
N VAL A 507 -23.62 -16.30 -6.55
CA VAL A 507 -22.93 -17.24 -7.43
C VAL A 507 -21.47 -16.86 -7.58
N ILE A 508 -20.57 -17.83 -7.39
CA ILE A 508 -19.12 -17.65 -7.57
C ILE A 508 -18.63 -18.53 -8.72
N LEU A 509 -18.13 -17.89 -9.77
CA LEU A 509 -17.40 -18.52 -10.86
C LEU A 509 -15.92 -18.56 -10.49
N HIS A 510 -15.44 -19.70 -10.00
CA HIS A 510 -14.03 -19.87 -9.62
C HIS A 510 -13.18 -20.35 -10.79
N LEU A 511 -12.31 -19.46 -11.29
CA LEU A 511 -11.38 -19.73 -12.37
C LEU A 511 -10.01 -20.12 -11.80
N ASN A 512 -9.76 -21.43 -11.70
CA ASN A 512 -8.54 -21.95 -11.09
C ASN A 512 -7.42 -22.19 -12.11
N TYR A 513 -6.36 -21.40 -12.02
CA TYR A 513 -5.17 -21.50 -12.87
C TYR A 513 -3.98 -22.14 -12.17
N SER A 514 -4.17 -22.97 -11.15
CA SER A 514 -3.07 -23.65 -10.44
C SER A 514 -2.36 -24.70 -11.32
N GLY A 515 -1.06 -24.91 -11.13
CA GLY A 515 -0.20 -25.75 -12.02
C GLY A 515 -0.07 -27.22 -11.60
N GLY A 516 -0.74 -27.61 -10.51
CA GLY A 516 -0.73 -28.97 -9.98
C GLY A 516 -2.04 -29.74 -10.24
N SER A 517 -2.10 -30.97 -9.72
CA SER A 517 -3.29 -31.82 -9.78
C SER A 517 -4.50 -31.10 -9.19
N GLN A 518 -5.55 -30.91 -9.99
CA GLN A 518 -6.84 -30.33 -9.55
C GLN A 518 -7.84 -31.43 -9.17
N THR A 519 -7.35 -32.61 -8.76
CA THR A 519 -8.25 -33.68 -8.29
C THR A 519 -8.75 -33.31 -6.90
N LEU A 520 -10.06 -33.07 -6.85
CA LEU A 520 -10.87 -33.02 -5.63
C LEU A 520 -10.76 -34.33 -4.85
#